data_AF-A0A7I9WQM1-F1
#
_entry.id   AF-A0A7I9WQM1-F1
#
_cell.length_a   1.000
_cell.length_b   1.000
_cell.length_c   1.000
_cell.angle_alpha   90.00
_cell.angle_beta   90.00
_cell.angle_gamma   90.00
#
_symmetry.space_group_name_H-M   'P 1'
#
loop_
_entity.id
_entity.type
_entity.pdbx_description
1 polymer ?
#
loop_
_entity_poly.entity_id
_entity_poly.type
_entity_poly.pdbx_seq_one_letter_code
_entity_poly.pdbx_strand_id
1 'polypeptide(L)'
;MTHPNPRYGQLDLDYAARLGGATADSGRPVWMVNLMKYRDVADYGDGRSSAITGREADDLYAPLDTLADIGAELCLLADVDTQLLGDAPVWDRVAVVRYPTGRAFIDMQSRPAFRAAHVHKEAGMDQTIVLGCDPLPLPRFPEDAEQHDWADVPEPPTAQDGPVMIVHVLRFADPCSARATPEAMRAYQGAAARVAAAHGVRVAGWFAVNGTIVGDGRSWHQVRFNLFPSRRAFMAVATDPARLQAQKAHRDVAIADTYSMITRPVINTLAAVR
;
A
#
# COMPACT_ATOMS: atom_id res chain seq x y z
N MET A 1 -17.83 10.30 25.97
CA MET A 1 -16.36 10.20 26.11
C MET A 1 -15.81 10.20 24.70
N THR A 2 -15.08 11.24 24.29
CA THR A 2 -14.44 11.27 22.97
C THR A 2 -13.24 10.34 23.02
N HIS A 3 -13.35 9.17 22.38
CA HIS A 3 -12.22 8.26 22.24
C HIS A 3 -11.11 8.98 21.46
N PRO A 4 -9.85 8.96 21.93
CA PRO A 4 -8.74 9.59 21.20
C PRO A 4 -8.43 8.86 19.88
N ASN A 5 -8.94 7.65 19.71
CA ASN A 5 -8.73 6.77 18.57
C ASN A 5 -10.03 6.52 17.81
N PRO A 6 -9.98 6.41 16.47
CA PRO A 6 -11.09 5.86 15.72
C PRO A 6 -11.35 4.39 16.10
N ARG A 7 -12.55 3.88 15.79
CA ARG A 7 -12.99 2.50 16.10
C ARG A 7 -12.23 1.40 15.34
N TYR A 8 -11.30 1.79 14.46
CA TYR A 8 -10.64 0.91 13.50
C TYR A 8 -9.10 0.99 13.55
N GLY A 9 -8.52 1.67 14.55
CA GLY A 9 -7.07 1.75 14.71
C GLY A 9 -6.60 2.78 15.73
N GLN A 10 -5.32 2.73 16.07
CA GLN A 10 -4.64 3.66 16.97
C GLN A 10 -4.11 4.87 16.18
N LEU A 11 -4.43 6.07 16.63
CA LEU A 11 -3.96 7.33 16.03
C LEU A 11 -2.59 7.71 16.61
N ASP A 12 -1.61 7.97 15.74
CA ASP A 12 -0.33 8.55 16.14
C ASP A 12 -0.41 10.08 16.03
N LEU A 13 -0.69 10.73 17.17
CA LEU A 13 -0.82 12.19 17.26
C LEU A 13 0.52 12.92 17.03
N ASP A 14 1.64 12.29 17.39
CA ASP A 14 2.95 12.89 17.18
C ASP A 14 3.28 12.90 15.68
N TYR A 15 2.97 11.81 14.98
CA TYR A 15 3.11 11.77 13.53
C TYR A 15 2.12 12.72 12.83
N ALA A 16 0.86 12.79 13.30
CA ALA A 16 -0.12 13.76 12.79
C ALA A 16 0.40 15.21 12.91
N ALA A 17 0.97 15.56 14.06
CA ALA A 17 1.56 16.87 14.31
C ALA A 17 2.77 17.14 13.41
N ARG A 18 3.66 16.15 13.20
CA ARG A 18 4.78 16.27 12.25
C ARG A 18 4.30 16.47 10.81
N LEU A 19 3.25 15.76 10.41
CA LEU A 19 2.69 15.82 9.06
C LEU A 19 2.04 17.18 8.76
N GLY A 20 1.38 17.79 9.76
CA GLY A 20 0.72 19.09 9.64
C GLY A 20 1.59 20.30 10.06
N GLY A 21 2.79 20.07 10.58
CA GLY A 21 3.70 21.10 11.07
C GLY A 21 4.52 21.74 9.94
N ALA A 22 4.94 22.99 10.13
CA ALA A 22 5.82 23.69 9.20
C ALA A 22 7.28 23.23 9.38
N THR A 23 7.72 22.34 8.49
CA THR A 23 9.13 21.91 8.34
C THR A 23 9.61 22.16 6.91
N ALA A 24 10.91 22.05 6.63
CA ALA A 24 11.43 22.15 5.26
C ALA A 24 10.81 21.12 4.29
N ASP A 25 10.29 20.00 4.81
CA ASP A 25 9.63 18.94 4.04
C ASP A 25 8.10 19.12 3.96
N SER A 26 7.51 20.02 4.74
CA SER A 26 6.05 20.23 4.80
C SER A 26 5.41 20.77 3.52
N GLY A 27 6.22 21.28 2.58
CA GLY A 27 5.77 21.75 1.27
C GLY A 27 5.80 20.69 0.16
N ARG A 28 6.15 19.44 0.46
CA ARG A 28 6.26 18.37 -0.54
C ARG A 28 5.04 17.45 -0.53
N PRO A 29 4.71 16.84 -1.68
CA PRO A 29 3.65 15.84 -1.73
C PRO A 29 3.92 14.65 -0.81
N VAL A 30 2.85 14.08 -0.27
CA VAL A 30 2.88 12.86 0.55
C VAL A 30 1.93 11.82 -0.03
N TRP A 31 2.33 10.55 0.00
CA TRP A 31 1.50 9.43 -0.44
C TRP A 31 0.99 8.69 0.79
N MET A 32 -0.33 8.61 0.94
CA MET A 32 -0.97 7.89 2.02
C MET A 32 -1.38 6.50 1.53
N VAL A 33 -0.63 5.46 1.94
CA VAL A 33 -0.96 4.06 1.64
C VAL A 33 -1.90 3.55 2.72
N ASN A 34 -3.08 3.08 2.32
CA ASN A 34 -4.13 2.57 3.21
C ASN A 34 -4.28 1.07 2.98
N LEU A 35 -4.18 0.27 4.04
CA LEU A 35 -4.64 -1.11 4.10
C LEU A 35 -5.97 -1.13 4.86
N MET A 36 -6.99 -1.77 4.30
CA MET A 36 -8.36 -1.69 4.81
C MET A 36 -8.96 -3.08 5.01
N LYS A 37 -9.46 -3.34 6.22
CA LYS A 37 -10.31 -4.48 6.55
C LYS A 37 -11.69 -3.94 6.85
N TYR A 38 -12.70 -4.47 6.16
CA TYR A 38 -14.09 -4.08 6.36
C TYR A 38 -14.80 -5.00 7.33
N ARG A 39 -15.82 -4.45 8.00
CA ARG A 39 -16.81 -5.23 8.73
C ARG A 39 -17.71 -5.96 7.75
N ASP A 40 -18.23 -7.12 8.17
CA ASP A 40 -19.22 -7.87 7.39
C ASP A 40 -20.49 -7.03 7.17
N VAL A 41 -20.93 -6.32 8.22
CA VAL A 41 -22.05 -5.37 8.19
C VAL A 41 -21.59 -4.05 8.79
N ALA A 42 -21.92 -2.93 8.14
CA ALA A 42 -21.56 -1.60 8.64
C ALA A 42 -22.29 -1.28 9.95
N ASP A 43 -21.57 -0.71 10.92
CA ASP A 43 -22.09 -0.40 12.25
C ASP A 43 -21.98 1.10 12.56
N TYR A 44 -23.04 1.83 12.24
CA TYR A 44 -23.10 3.27 12.46
C TYR A 44 -23.26 3.60 13.95
N GLY A 45 -22.41 4.48 14.46
CA GLY A 45 -22.38 4.86 15.88
C GLY A 45 -23.62 5.60 16.40
N ASP A 46 -24.58 5.94 15.53
CA ASP A 46 -25.89 6.51 15.89
C ASP A 46 -26.93 5.43 16.26
N GLY A 47 -26.56 4.14 16.20
CA GLY A 47 -27.40 3.02 16.61
C GLY A 47 -28.43 2.59 15.57
N ARG A 48 -28.43 3.17 14.37
CA ARG A 48 -29.30 2.69 13.29
C ARG A 48 -28.88 1.29 12.85
N SER A 49 -29.85 0.44 12.53
CA SER A 49 -29.57 -0.81 11.83
C SER A 49 -29.08 -0.51 10.40
N SER A 50 -28.03 -1.19 9.98
CA SER A 50 -27.54 -1.16 8.60
C SER A 50 -27.84 -2.48 7.90
N ALA A 51 -28.20 -2.40 6.62
CA ALA A 51 -28.29 -3.56 5.73
C ALA A 51 -27.12 -3.61 4.72
N ILE A 52 -26.22 -2.61 4.74
CA ILE A 52 -25.06 -2.57 3.85
C ILE A 52 -23.82 -3.12 4.56
N THR A 53 -22.95 -3.74 3.77
CA THR A 53 -21.64 -4.23 4.18
C THR A 53 -20.70 -3.09 4.55
N GLY A 54 -19.62 -3.39 5.26
CA GLY A 54 -18.61 -2.39 5.58
C GLY A 54 -17.90 -1.83 4.34
N ARG A 55 -17.74 -2.64 3.28
CA ARG A 55 -17.18 -2.20 2.00
C ARG A 55 -18.11 -1.19 1.31
N GLU A 56 -19.41 -1.49 1.24
CA GLU A 56 -20.40 -0.56 0.66
C GLU A 56 -20.47 0.76 1.43
N ALA A 57 -20.33 0.72 2.76
CA ALA A 57 -20.21 1.95 3.54
C ALA A 57 -18.93 2.73 3.19
N ASP A 58 -17.76 2.08 3.07
CA ASP A 58 -16.54 2.77 2.65
C ASP A 58 -16.63 3.32 1.21
N ASP A 59 -17.37 2.65 0.31
CA ASP A 59 -17.65 3.16 -1.03
C ASP A 59 -18.55 4.41 -1.00
N LEU A 60 -19.47 4.54 -0.03
CA LEU A 60 -20.23 5.78 0.22
C LEU A 60 -19.37 6.90 0.82
N TYR A 61 -18.32 6.54 1.57
CA TYR A 61 -17.36 7.51 2.08
C TYR A 61 -16.54 8.15 0.94
N ALA A 62 -16.30 7.42 -0.16
CA ALA A 62 -15.39 7.76 -1.25
C ALA A 62 -15.57 9.21 -1.77
N PRO A 63 -14.79 10.18 -1.28
CA PRO A 63 -15.09 11.58 -1.51
C PRO A 63 -14.28 12.05 -2.72
N LEU A 64 -14.43 11.38 -3.86
CA LEU A 64 -13.63 11.62 -5.08
C LEU A 64 -13.66 13.10 -5.48
N ASP A 65 -14.85 13.72 -5.43
CA ASP A 65 -15.02 15.14 -5.73
C ASP A 65 -14.34 16.04 -4.67
N THR A 66 -14.34 15.64 -3.40
CA THR A 66 -13.75 16.43 -2.31
C THR A 66 -12.22 16.30 -2.25
N LEU A 67 -11.66 15.18 -2.71
CA LEU A 67 -10.22 14.97 -2.86
C LEU A 67 -9.66 15.88 -3.95
N ALA A 68 -10.33 15.96 -5.10
CA ALA A 68 -9.92 16.84 -6.20
C ALA A 68 -9.86 18.31 -5.77
N ASP A 69 -10.85 18.79 -4.98
CA ASP A 69 -10.90 20.16 -4.47
C ASP A 69 -9.68 20.59 -3.65
N ILE A 70 -8.97 19.64 -3.03
CA ILE A 70 -7.77 19.90 -2.22
C ILE A 70 -6.48 19.50 -2.93
N GLY A 71 -6.56 19.18 -4.23
CA GLY A 71 -5.45 18.69 -5.03
C GLY A 71 -4.98 17.29 -4.65
N ALA A 72 -5.80 16.51 -3.95
CA ALA A 72 -5.50 15.11 -3.65
C ALA A 72 -5.93 14.20 -4.81
N GLU A 73 -5.12 13.18 -5.06
CA GLU A 73 -5.27 12.30 -6.22
C GLU A 73 -5.30 10.84 -5.75
N LEU A 74 -6.36 10.10 -6.09
CA LEU A 74 -6.44 8.66 -5.85
C LEU A 74 -5.55 7.94 -6.87
N CYS A 75 -4.33 7.61 -6.47
CA CYS A 75 -3.33 6.99 -7.35
C CYS A 75 -3.51 5.47 -7.50
N LEU A 76 -4.05 4.82 -6.49
CA LEU A 76 -4.31 3.38 -6.50
C LEU A 76 -5.59 3.07 -5.73
N LEU A 77 -6.41 2.20 -6.31
CA LEU A 77 -7.45 1.45 -5.61
C LEU A 77 -7.38 0.01 -6.09
N ALA A 78 -7.08 -0.93 -5.19
CA ALA A 78 -6.90 -2.33 -5.55
C ALA A 78 -7.54 -3.26 -4.52
N ASP A 79 -8.33 -4.22 -4.98
CA ASP A 79 -8.87 -5.27 -4.12
C ASP A 79 -7.79 -6.33 -3.86
N VAL A 80 -7.73 -6.85 -2.64
CA VAL A 80 -6.81 -7.93 -2.29
C VAL A 80 -7.43 -9.26 -2.75
N ASP A 81 -6.76 -9.91 -3.70
CA ASP A 81 -7.14 -11.24 -4.20
C ASP A 81 -6.61 -12.35 -3.29
N THR A 82 -5.36 -12.21 -2.82
CA THR A 82 -4.73 -13.20 -1.95
C THR A 82 -3.65 -12.55 -1.10
N GLN A 83 -3.71 -12.74 0.22
CA GLN A 83 -2.63 -12.37 1.13
C GLN A 83 -1.70 -13.57 1.34
N LEU A 84 -0.46 -13.46 0.85
CA LEU A 84 0.54 -14.52 0.87
C LEU A 84 1.35 -14.55 2.17
N LEU A 85 1.59 -13.38 2.76
CA LEU A 85 2.35 -13.20 4.00
C LEU A 85 1.69 -12.16 4.88
N GLY A 86 1.83 -12.35 6.20
CA GLY A 86 1.19 -11.56 7.25
C GLY A 86 -0.14 -12.18 7.63
N ASP A 87 -0.24 -12.80 8.81
CA ASP A 87 -1.38 -13.69 9.12
C ASP A 87 -2.65 -12.92 9.52
N ALA A 88 -2.49 -11.76 10.15
CA ALA A 88 -3.60 -10.90 10.55
C ALA A 88 -3.17 -9.43 10.61
N PRO A 89 -4.06 -8.47 10.30
CA PRO A 89 -5.36 -8.67 9.65
C PRO A 89 -5.21 -9.20 8.22
N VAL A 90 -6.25 -9.86 7.70
CA VAL A 90 -6.35 -10.22 6.27
C VAL A 90 -7.01 -9.05 5.55
N TRP A 91 -6.23 -8.31 4.76
CA TRP A 91 -6.71 -7.06 4.17
C TRP A 91 -7.67 -7.30 3.00
N ASP A 92 -8.67 -6.43 2.88
CA ASP A 92 -9.70 -6.50 1.84
C ASP A 92 -9.39 -5.58 0.65
N ARG A 93 -8.72 -4.45 0.90
CA ARG A 93 -8.42 -3.41 -0.09
C ARG A 93 -7.15 -2.64 0.25
N VAL A 94 -6.42 -2.22 -0.78
CA VAL A 94 -5.30 -1.27 -0.70
C VAL A 94 -5.62 -0.02 -1.50
N ALA A 95 -5.38 1.16 -0.93
CA ALA A 95 -5.49 2.43 -1.64
C ALA A 95 -4.23 3.27 -1.45
N VAL A 96 -3.90 4.09 -2.46
CA VAL A 96 -2.84 5.11 -2.34
C VAL A 96 -3.42 6.43 -2.79
N VAL A 97 -3.37 7.43 -1.92
CA VAL A 97 -3.79 8.80 -2.22
C VAL A 97 -2.60 9.72 -2.08
N ARG A 98 -2.29 10.49 -3.12
CA ARG A 98 -1.29 11.56 -3.09
C ARG A 98 -1.96 12.84 -2.63
N TYR A 99 -1.35 13.54 -1.69
CA TYR A 99 -1.75 14.88 -1.26
C TYR A 99 -0.67 15.89 -1.64
N PRO A 100 -1.01 17.15 -1.95
CA PRO A 100 0.00 18.18 -2.26
C PRO A 100 0.99 18.42 -1.13
N THR A 101 0.51 18.30 0.12
CA THR A 101 1.31 18.39 1.34
C THR A 101 0.72 17.54 2.46
N GLY A 102 1.55 17.20 3.45
CA GLY A 102 1.05 16.61 4.71
C GLY A 102 0.04 17.51 5.42
N ARG A 103 0.22 18.84 5.32
CA ARG A 103 -0.73 19.82 5.83
C ARG A 103 -2.10 19.70 5.16
N ALA A 104 -2.16 19.53 3.83
CA ALA A 104 -3.40 19.35 3.10
C ALA A 104 -4.18 18.11 3.59
N PHE A 105 -3.47 17.00 3.88
CA PHE A 105 -4.07 15.83 4.48
C PHE A 105 -4.67 16.12 5.86
N ILE A 106 -3.94 16.82 6.74
CA ILE A 106 -4.41 17.16 8.09
C ILE A 106 -5.60 18.13 8.05
N ASP A 107 -5.52 19.19 7.25
CA ASP A 107 -6.59 20.20 7.15
C ASP A 107 -7.88 19.60 6.57
N MET A 108 -7.77 18.63 5.65
CA MET A 108 -8.92 17.89 5.10
C MET A 108 -9.77 17.26 6.21
N GLN A 109 -9.15 16.70 7.26
CA GLN A 109 -9.85 16.02 8.35
C GLN A 109 -10.86 16.93 9.06
N SER A 110 -10.63 18.24 9.04
CA SER A 110 -11.50 19.24 9.68
C SER A 110 -12.59 19.80 8.76
N ARG A 111 -12.56 19.51 7.45
CA ARG A 111 -13.56 20.03 6.51
C ARG A 111 -14.95 19.46 6.82
N PRO A 112 -16.02 20.28 6.84
CA PRO A 112 -17.38 19.81 7.15
C PRO A 112 -17.85 18.65 6.27
N ALA A 113 -17.61 18.71 4.95
CA ALA A 113 -17.96 17.65 4.02
C ALA A 113 -17.26 16.32 4.35
N PHE A 114 -15.96 16.39 4.69
CA PHE A 114 -15.19 15.22 5.07
C PHE A 114 -15.68 14.61 6.38
N ARG A 115 -15.95 15.44 7.40
CA ARG A 115 -16.51 14.99 8.69
C ARG A 115 -17.89 14.35 8.52
N ALA A 116 -18.72 14.88 7.64
CA ALA A 116 -20.03 14.32 7.35
C ALA A 116 -19.91 12.95 6.66
N ALA A 117 -18.99 12.78 5.71
CA ALA A 117 -18.74 11.50 5.05
C ALA A 117 -18.06 10.48 5.98
N HIS A 118 -17.22 10.92 6.91
CA HIS A 118 -16.41 10.06 7.78
C HIS A 118 -17.22 9.04 8.59
N VAL A 119 -18.48 9.33 8.88
CA VAL A 119 -19.40 8.41 9.56
C VAL A 119 -19.51 7.06 8.82
N HIS A 120 -19.41 7.06 7.48
CA HIS A 120 -19.45 5.86 6.67
C HIS A 120 -18.16 5.04 6.79
N LYS A 121 -17.00 5.70 6.81
CA LYS A 121 -15.70 5.04 7.08
C LYS A 121 -15.68 4.41 8.47
N GLU A 122 -16.14 5.14 9.48
CA GLU A 122 -16.21 4.61 10.85
C GLU A 122 -17.16 3.42 10.97
N ALA A 123 -18.30 3.46 10.27
CA ALA A 123 -19.26 2.37 10.26
C ALA A 123 -18.73 1.13 9.54
N GLY A 124 -18.04 1.30 8.41
CA GLY A 124 -17.63 0.18 7.56
C GLY A 124 -16.27 -0.43 7.91
N MET A 125 -15.35 0.34 8.47
CA MET A 125 -13.98 -0.11 8.73
C MET A 125 -13.89 -0.91 10.02
N ASP A 126 -13.32 -2.10 9.93
CA ASP A 126 -12.97 -2.91 11.10
C ASP A 126 -11.56 -2.60 11.58
N GLN A 127 -10.59 -2.61 10.66
CA GLN A 127 -9.19 -2.28 10.93
C GLN A 127 -8.58 -1.53 9.76
N THR A 128 -7.65 -0.61 10.02
CA THR A 128 -6.87 0.03 8.97
C THR A 128 -5.43 0.31 9.41
N ILE A 129 -4.52 0.26 8.44
CA ILE A 129 -3.20 0.87 8.55
C ILE A 129 -3.11 1.96 7.49
N VAL A 130 -2.73 3.16 7.91
CA VAL A 130 -2.53 4.31 7.04
C VAL A 130 -1.10 4.79 7.21
N LEU A 131 -0.29 4.58 6.18
CA LEU A 131 1.14 4.90 6.15
C LEU A 131 1.33 6.19 5.37
N GLY A 132 2.03 7.15 5.97
CA GLY A 132 2.51 8.31 5.22
C GLY A 132 3.88 8.01 4.61
N CYS A 133 3.98 8.22 3.31
CA CYS A 133 5.08 7.73 2.50
C CYS A 133 5.68 8.80 1.58
N ASP A 134 6.99 8.67 1.34
CA ASP A 134 7.70 9.40 0.30
C ASP A 134 8.17 8.43 -0.79
N PRO A 135 8.17 8.86 -2.07
CA PRO A 135 8.69 8.05 -3.15
C PRO A 135 10.21 7.89 -3.00
N LEU A 136 10.67 6.67 -3.27
CA LEU A 136 12.07 6.32 -3.44
C LEU A 136 12.37 6.16 -4.93
N PRO A 137 13.63 6.35 -5.37
CA PRO A 137 14.04 5.96 -6.70
C PRO A 137 13.70 4.48 -6.95
N LEU A 138 13.16 4.19 -8.13
CA LEU A 138 12.88 2.82 -8.51
C LEU A 138 14.19 2.03 -8.62
N PRO A 139 14.20 0.75 -8.20
CA PRO A 139 15.35 -0.10 -8.44
C PRO A 139 15.57 -0.25 -9.94
N ARG A 140 16.84 -0.21 -10.35
CA ARG A 140 17.23 -0.58 -11.72
C ARG A 140 17.28 -2.09 -11.82
N PHE A 141 16.80 -2.61 -12.94
CA PHE A 141 17.02 -4.02 -13.27
C PHE A 141 18.53 -4.25 -13.50
N PRO A 142 19.05 -5.43 -13.15
CA PRO A 142 20.40 -5.83 -13.52
C PRO A 142 20.62 -5.69 -15.03
N GLU A 143 21.82 -5.29 -15.46
CA GLU A 143 22.13 -5.05 -16.89
C GLU A 143 21.99 -6.33 -17.74
N ASP A 144 22.18 -7.49 -17.12
CA ASP A 144 22.01 -8.81 -17.70
C ASP A 144 20.56 -9.31 -17.71
N ALA A 145 19.61 -8.53 -17.18
CA ALA A 145 18.20 -8.91 -17.12
C ALA A 145 17.42 -8.36 -18.33
N GLU A 146 16.95 -9.25 -19.20
CA GLU A 146 16.12 -8.89 -20.35
C GLU A 146 14.65 -8.69 -19.91
N GLN A 147 14.07 -7.55 -20.29
CA GLN A 147 12.64 -7.29 -20.14
C GLN A 147 11.96 -7.49 -21.48
N HIS A 148 10.89 -8.29 -21.48
CA HIS A 148 10.07 -8.55 -22.66
C HIS A 148 8.72 -7.84 -22.55
N ASP A 149 8.09 -7.59 -23.70
CA ASP A 149 6.69 -7.18 -23.75
C ASP A 149 5.80 -8.27 -23.16
N TRP A 150 4.68 -7.88 -22.56
CA TRP A 150 3.79 -8.82 -21.88
C TRP A 150 3.18 -9.88 -22.80
N ALA A 151 3.17 -9.65 -24.12
CA ALA A 151 2.74 -10.64 -25.10
C ALA A 151 3.77 -11.77 -25.29
N ASP A 152 5.05 -11.52 -24.99
CA ASP A 152 6.17 -12.40 -25.33
C ASP A 152 6.76 -13.14 -24.12
N VAL A 153 6.24 -12.90 -22.91
CA VAL A 153 6.68 -13.61 -21.70
C VAL A 153 6.07 -15.02 -21.64
N PRO A 154 6.64 -15.96 -20.85
CA PRO A 154 6.11 -17.31 -20.73
C PRO A 154 4.65 -17.39 -20.24
N GLU A 155 4.24 -16.45 -19.40
CA GLU A 155 2.93 -16.42 -18.76
C GLU A 155 2.19 -15.09 -19.05
N PRO A 156 1.77 -14.85 -20.30
CA PRO A 156 1.16 -13.59 -20.72
C PRO A 156 -0.22 -13.37 -20.07
N PRO A 157 -0.74 -12.12 -20.06
CA PRO A 157 -2.09 -11.84 -19.56
C PRO A 157 -3.15 -12.56 -20.40
N THR A 158 -4.20 -13.03 -19.75
CA THR A 158 -5.40 -13.57 -20.42
C THR A 158 -6.67 -12.91 -19.87
N ALA A 159 -7.83 -13.16 -20.48
CA ALA A 159 -9.10 -12.67 -19.97
C ALA A 159 -9.44 -13.21 -18.56
N GLN A 160 -9.01 -14.44 -18.25
CA GLN A 160 -9.24 -15.11 -16.96
C GLN A 160 -8.14 -14.83 -15.93
N ASP A 161 -6.91 -14.61 -16.40
CA ASP A 161 -5.75 -14.30 -15.55
C ASP A 161 -5.05 -13.05 -16.09
N GLY A 162 -5.73 -11.92 -15.89
CA GLY A 162 -5.20 -10.61 -16.23
C GLY A 162 -4.17 -10.10 -15.22
N PRO A 163 -3.64 -8.88 -15.44
CA PRO A 163 -2.58 -8.30 -14.63
C PRO A 163 -2.90 -8.27 -13.13
N VAL A 164 -1.86 -8.49 -12.34
CA VAL A 164 -1.92 -8.42 -10.87
C VAL A 164 -0.83 -7.49 -10.35
N MET A 165 -1.11 -6.84 -9.22
CA MET A 165 -0.12 -6.06 -8.51
C MET A 165 0.22 -6.73 -7.19
N ILE A 166 1.51 -6.96 -6.99
CA ILE A 166 2.06 -7.47 -5.75
C ILE A 166 2.43 -6.28 -4.88
N VAL A 167 1.70 -6.12 -3.78
CA VAL A 167 1.94 -5.09 -2.77
C VAL A 167 2.73 -5.72 -1.64
N HIS A 168 3.92 -5.18 -1.37
CA HIS A 168 4.70 -5.52 -0.19
C HIS A 168 4.70 -4.36 0.79
N VAL A 169 4.38 -4.63 2.05
CA VAL A 169 4.62 -3.72 3.18
C VAL A 169 5.68 -4.38 4.03
N LEU A 170 6.79 -3.67 4.28
CA LEU A 170 8.01 -4.27 4.78
C LEU A 170 8.49 -3.55 6.04
N ARG A 171 8.80 -4.33 7.07
CA ARG A 171 9.62 -3.94 8.20
C ARG A 171 10.92 -4.72 8.14
N PHE A 172 12.04 -4.01 8.18
CA PHE A 172 13.38 -4.59 8.21
C PHE A 172 13.84 -4.88 9.63
N ALA A 173 14.74 -5.83 9.79
CA ALA A 173 15.39 -6.14 11.07
C ALA A 173 16.27 -4.99 11.57
N ASP A 174 16.94 -4.28 10.66
CA ASP A 174 17.62 -3.02 10.97
C ASP A 174 16.62 -1.85 10.99
N PRO A 175 16.38 -1.20 12.14
CA PRO A 175 15.44 -0.09 12.26
C PRO A 175 15.92 1.20 11.59
N CYS A 176 17.21 1.35 11.29
CA CYS A 176 17.75 2.54 10.62
C CYS A 176 17.48 2.55 9.10
N SER A 177 16.96 1.45 8.56
CA SER A 177 16.81 1.21 7.12
C SER A 177 15.45 1.68 6.53
N ALA A 178 14.80 2.70 7.12
CA ALA A 178 13.54 3.23 6.57
C ALA A 178 13.71 3.81 5.15
N ARG A 179 14.74 4.65 4.95
CA ARG A 179 15.04 5.29 3.65
C ARG A 179 16.13 4.59 2.83
N ALA A 180 16.89 3.69 3.44
CA ALA A 180 17.92 2.91 2.78
C ALA A 180 17.52 1.44 2.77
N THR A 181 17.42 0.82 1.60
CA THR A 181 17.20 -0.63 1.53
C THR A 181 18.42 -1.36 2.10
N PRO A 182 18.29 -2.27 3.08
CA PRO A 182 19.42 -3.02 3.64
C PRO A 182 20.23 -3.76 2.58
N GLU A 183 21.53 -3.96 2.81
CA GLU A 183 22.41 -4.65 1.85
C GLU A 183 21.89 -6.04 1.46
N ALA A 184 21.53 -6.85 2.44
CA ALA A 184 20.92 -8.16 2.20
C ALA A 184 19.63 -8.04 1.35
N MET A 185 18.77 -7.04 1.62
CA MET A 185 17.59 -6.81 0.77
C MET A 185 17.95 -6.39 -0.65
N ARG A 186 19.03 -5.63 -0.87
CA ARG A 186 19.51 -5.28 -2.22
C ARG A 186 20.04 -6.51 -2.96
N ALA A 187 20.79 -7.38 -2.27
CA ALA A 187 21.26 -8.64 -2.85
C ALA A 187 20.09 -9.53 -3.27
N TYR A 188 19.08 -9.68 -2.39
CA TYR A 188 17.85 -10.39 -2.71
C TYR A 188 17.13 -9.79 -3.93
N GLN A 189 16.96 -8.47 -3.97
CA GLN A 189 16.30 -7.78 -5.08
C GLN A 189 17.02 -8.01 -6.40
N GLY A 190 18.35 -7.94 -6.44
CA GLY A 190 19.11 -8.19 -7.66
C GLY A 190 18.87 -9.60 -8.19
N ALA A 191 18.92 -10.61 -7.33
CA ALA A 191 18.63 -11.99 -7.71
C ALA A 191 17.16 -12.18 -8.18
N ALA A 192 16.20 -11.67 -7.41
CA ALA A 192 14.78 -11.76 -7.74
C ALA A 192 14.44 -10.99 -9.03
N ALA A 193 15.08 -9.85 -9.29
CA ALA A 193 14.85 -9.04 -10.48
C ALA A 193 15.31 -9.73 -11.76
N ARG A 194 16.41 -10.49 -11.74
CA ARG A 194 16.85 -11.29 -12.90
C ARG A 194 15.81 -12.31 -13.31
N VAL A 195 15.28 -13.05 -12.34
CA VAL A 195 14.21 -14.02 -12.58
C VAL A 195 12.95 -13.29 -13.04
N ALA A 196 12.54 -12.25 -12.32
CA ALA A 196 11.28 -11.57 -12.57
C ALA A 196 11.21 -10.82 -13.91
N ALA A 197 12.36 -10.33 -14.42
CA ALA A 197 12.43 -9.62 -15.69
C ALA A 197 11.95 -10.49 -16.88
N ALA A 198 12.37 -11.75 -16.91
CA ALA A 198 11.95 -12.73 -17.91
C ALA A 198 10.42 -13.03 -17.86
N HIS A 199 9.79 -12.78 -16.72
CA HIS A 199 8.35 -12.94 -16.50
C HIS A 199 7.56 -11.62 -16.59
N GLY A 200 8.18 -10.55 -17.12
CA GLY A 200 7.47 -9.31 -17.45
C GLY A 200 7.16 -8.40 -16.27
N VAL A 201 7.86 -8.53 -15.13
CA VAL A 201 7.61 -7.63 -14.00
C VAL A 201 7.80 -6.16 -14.39
N ARG A 202 7.01 -5.26 -13.82
CA ARG A 202 7.18 -3.80 -13.90
C ARG A 202 7.08 -3.20 -12.50
N VAL A 203 7.98 -2.28 -12.15
CA VAL A 203 7.93 -1.60 -10.85
C VAL A 203 7.04 -0.36 -10.96
N ALA A 204 5.87 -0.42 -10.32
CA ALA A 204 4.89 0.66 -10.35
C ALA A 204 5.24 1.77 -9.34
N GLY A 205 5.71 1.39 -8.14
CA GLY A 205 6.03 2.33 -7.08
C GLY A 205 6.93 1.74 -5.99
N TRP A 206 7.74 2.61 -5.39
CA TRP A 206 8.68 2.27 -4.33
C TRP A 206 8.67 3.40 -3.31
N PHE A 207 8.38 3.11 -2.05
CA PHE A 207 8.10 4.14 -1.07
C PHE A 207 8.81 3.85 0.25
N ALA A 208 9.37 4.90 0.86
CA ALA A 208 9.78 4.90 2.25
C ALA A 208 8.58 5.29 3.11
N VAL A 209 8.40 4.62 4.24
CA VAL A 209 7.39 4.96 5.25
C VAL A 209 8.02 5.93 6.24
N ASN A 210 7.40 7.11 6.38
CA ASN A 210 7.81 8.13 7.33
C ASN A 210 7.10 8.01 8.69
N GLY A 211 5.96 7.33 8.70
CA GLY A 211 5.17 7.06 9.90
C GLY A 211 3.83 6.43 9.57
N THR A 212 3.15 5.98 10.61
CA THR A 212 1.82 5.36 10.54
C THR A 212 0.84 6.30 11.24
N ILE A 213 -0.05 6.97 10.49
CA ILE A 213 -1.01 7.91 11.09
C ILE A 213 -2.09 7.18 11.87
N VAL A 214 -2.62 6.09 11.30
CA VAL A 214 -3.54 5.17 11.97
C VAL A 214 -3.02 3.76 11.78
N GLY A 215 -2.95 2.96 12.82
CA GLY A 215 -2.47 1.59 12.70
C GLY A 215 -2.72 0.73 13.92
N ASP A 216 -1.90 -0.31 14.07
CA ASP A 216 -2.02 -1.34 15.10
C ASP A 216 -0.82 -1.38 16.06
N GLY A 217 -0.06 -0.28 16.10
CA GLY A 217 1.16 -0.14 16.91
C GLY A 217 2.43 -0.68 16.24
N ARG A 218 2.34 -1.36 15.10
CA ARG A 218 3.53 -1.78 14.34
C ARG A 218 4.09 -0.64 13.49
N SER A 219 5.41 -0.69 13.30
CA SER A 219 6.13 0.20 12.39
C SER A 219 6.49 -0.50 11.09
N TRP A 220 6.54 0.28 10.02
CA TRP A 220 6.87 -0.16 8.68
C TRP A 220 7.96 0.74 8.11
N HIS A 221 8.76 0.20 7.20
CA HIS A 221 9.89 0.90 6.60
C HIS A 221 9.65 1.21 5.13
N GLN A 222 9.08 0.29 4.36
CA GLN A 222 8.86 0.49 2.93
C GLN A 222 7.56 -0.15 2.43
N VAL A 223 6.98 0.46 1.40
CA VAL A 223 5.88 -0.11 0.61
C VAL A 223 6.32 -0.20 -0.85
N ARG A 224 6.04 -1.33 -1.51
CA ARG A 224 6.49 -1.62 -2.87
C ARG A 224 5.36 -2.19 -3.70
N PHE A 225 5.29 -1.76 -4.95
CA PHE A 225 4.23 -2.10 -5.89
C PHE A 225 4.86 -2.67 -7.16
N ASN A 226 4.71 -3.98 -7.37
CA ASN A 226 5.25 -4.67 -8.55
C ASN A 226 4.10 -5.25 -9.38
N LEU A 227 4.02 -4.88 -10.64
CA LEU A 227 3.03 -5.40 -11.58
C LEU A 227 3.58 -6.63 -12.28
N PHE A 228 2.73 -7.64 -12.43
CA PHE A 228 2.95 -8.80 -13.26
C PHE A 228 1.85 -8.92 -14.32
N PRO A 229 2.16 -9.47 -15.50
CA PRO A 229 1.18 -9.67 -16.57
C PRO A 229 0.04 -10.60 -16.16
N SER A 230 0.29 -11.55 -15.26
CA SER A 230 -0.68 -12.54 -14.81
C SER A 230 -0.32 -13.05 -13.41
N ARG A 231 -1.27 -13.68 -12.71
CA ARG A 231 -0.98 -14.38 -11.45
C ARG A 231 0.00 -15.52 -11.70
N ARG A 232 -0.15 -16.26 -12.82
CA ARG A 232 0.80 -17.33 -13.19
C ARG A 232 2.23 -16.83 -13.35
N ALA A 233 2.44 -15.67 -13.98
CA ALA A 233 3.76 -15.07 -14.11
C ALA A 233 4.40 -14.78 -12.75
N PHE A 234 3.64 -14.18 -11.83
CA PHE A 234 4.12 -13.96 -10.47
C PHE A 234 4.43 -15.27 -9.75
N MET A 235 3.55 -16.28 -9.86
CA MET A 235 3.75 -17.56 -9.20
C MET A 235 4.98 -18.30 -9.71
N ALA A 236 5.25 -18.28 -11.02
CA ALA A 236 6.47 -18.84 -11.61
C ALA A 236 7.72 -18.23 -10.96
N VAL A 237 7.75 -16.90 -10.79
CA VAL A 237 8.84 -16.17 -10.11
C VAL A 237 8.88 -16.45 -8.61
N ALA A 238 7.73 -16.67 -7.96
CA ALA A 238 7.65 -16.97 -6.53
C ALA A 238 8.19 -18.36 -6.19
N THR A 239 8.03 -19.31 -7.11
CA THR A 239 8.47 -20.70 -6.95
C THR A 239 9.83 -21.01 -7.58
N ASP A 240 10.43 -20.05 -8.29
CA ASP A 240 11.73 -20.23 -8.94
C ASP A 240 12.84 -20.61 -7.93
N PRO A 241 13.61 -21.69 -8.17
CA PRO A 241 14.64 -22.15 -7.24
C PRO A 241 15.72 -21.11 -6.92
N ALA A 242 16.17 -20.32 -7.90
CA ALA A 242 17.20 -19.31 -7.70
C ALA A 242 16.65 -18.16 -6.85
N ARG A 243 15.40 -17.73 -7.09
CA ARG A 243 14.71 -16.75 -6.25
C ARG A 243 14.51 -17.27 -4.82
N LEU A 244 14.12 -18.53 -4.63
CA LEU A 244 13.94 -19.14 -3.32
C LEU A 244 15.26 -19.28 -2.55
N GLN A 245 16.35 -19.62 -3.23
CA GLN A 245 17.68 -19.67 -2.62
C GLN A 245 18.12 -18.27 -2.16
N ALA A 246 17.97 -17.26 -3.01
CA ALA A 246 18.28 -15.87 -2.65
C ALA A 246 17.38 -15.36 -1.50
N GLN A 247 16.12 -15.77 -1.46
CA GLN A 247 15.21 -15.44 -0.36
C GLN A 247 15.76 -15.95 0.97
N LYS A 248 16.10 -17.24 1.06
CA LYS A 248 16.65 -17.84 2.29
C LYS A 248 17.96 -17.18 2.71
N ALA A 249 18.85 -16.89 1.74
CA ALA A 249 20.16 -16.32 2.02
C ALA A 249 20.12 -14.85 2.46
N HIS A 250 19.11 -14.08 2.01
CA HIS A 250 19.17 -12.62 2.09
C HIS A 250 17.87 -11.95 2.56
N ARG A 251 16.70 -12.38 2.07
CA ARG A 251 15.42 -11.75 2.42
C ARG A 251 15.04 -12.07 3.86
N ASP A 252 15.11 -13.35 4.23
CA ASP A 252 14.59 -13.83 5.51
C ASP A 252 15.42 -13.30 6.69
N VAL A 253 16.71 -13.03 6.47
CA VAL A 253 17.59 -12.38 7.49
C VAL A 253 17.34 -10.88 7.63
N ALA A 254 16.78 -10.24 6.59
CA ALA A 254 16.66 -8.79 6.54
C ALA A 254 15.28 -8.26 6.90
N ILE A 255 14.25 -9.12 6.87
CA ILE A 255 12.86 -8.77 7.17
C ILE A 255 12.51 -9.16 8.61
N ALA A 256 11.91 -8.23 9.34
CA ALA A 256 11.35 -8.47 10.66
C ALA A 256 9.83 -8.70 10.63
N ASP A 257 9.12 -8.03 9.71
CA ASP A 257 7.68 -8.21 9.50
C ASP A 257 7.32 -7.86 8.05
N THR A 258 6.29 -8.48 7.49
CA THR A 258 5.88 -8.24 6.11
C THR A 258 4.43 -8.58 5.85
N TYR A 259 3.76 -7.71 5.10
CA TYR A 259 2.65 -8.11 4.25
C TYR A 259 3.12 -8.35 2.84
N SER A 260 2.56 -9.38 2.21
CA SER A 260 2.69 -9.63 0.78
C SER A 260 1.32 -9.98 0.22
N MET A 261 0.79 -9.15 -0.65
CA MET A 261 -0.58 -9.30 -1.17
C MET A 261 -0.57 -9.29 -2.69
N ILE A 262 -1.27 -10.26 -3.29
CA ILE A 262 -1.71 -10.20 -4.68
C ILE A 262 -2.97 -9.34 -4.70
N THR A 263 -2.95 -8.28 -5.49
CA THR A 263 -4.05 -7.33 -5.61
C THR A 263 -4.46 -7.14 -7.06
N ARG A 264 -5.72 -6.78 -7.28
CA ARG A 264 -6.27 -6.42 -8.60
C ARG A 264 -6.64 -4.94 -8.61
N PRO A 265 -5.83 -4.09 -9.28
CA PRO A 265 -6.11 -2.66 -9.35
C PRO A 265 -7.37 -2.37 -10.17
N VAL A 266 -8.25 -1.56 -9.62
CA VAL A 266 -9.40 -0.93 -10.31
C VAL A 266 -8.99 0.45 -10.83
N ILE A 267 -8.14 1.15 -10.07
CA ILE A 267 -7.48 2.41 -10.45
C ILE A 267 -5.98 2.22 -10.25
N ASN A 268 -5.15 2.60 -11.22
CA ASN A 268 -3.70 2.58 -11.07
C ASN A 268 -3.03 3.66 -11.92
N THR A 269 -2.62 4.75 -11.28
CA THR A 269 -1.84 5.83 -11.90
C THR A 269 -0.46 5.98 -11.25
N LEU A 270 -0.05 5.09 -10.33
CA LEU A 270 1.22 5.18 -9.58
C LEU A 270 2.46 5.41 -10.47
N ALA A 271 2.46 4.89 -11.69
CA ALA A 271 3.55 5.12 -12.64
C ALA A 271 3.58 6.54 -13.26
N ALA A 272 2.42 7.20 -13.33
CA ALA A 272 2.22 8.51 -13.95
C ALA A 272 2.31 9.68 -12.97
N VAL A 273 2.03 9.46 -11.67
CA VAL A 273 1.96 10.53 -10.66
C VAL A 273 3.31 10.88 -10.01
N ARG A 274 4.40 10.75 -10.77
CA ARG A 274 5.79 10.86 -10.29
C ARG A 274 6.31 12.28 -10.33
#